data_AF-A0A350PIN2-F1
#
_entry.id   AF-A0A350PIN2-F1
#
_cell.length_a   1.000
_cell.length_b   1.000
_cell.length_c   1.000
_cell.angle_alpha   90.00
_cell.angle_beta   90.00
_cell.angle_gamma   90.00
#
_symmetry.space_group_name_H-M   'P 1'
#
loop_
_entity.id
_entity.type
_entity.pdbx_description
1 polymer ?
#
loop_
_entity_poly.entity_id
_entity_poly.type
_entity_poly.pdbx_seq_one_letter_code
_entity_poly.pdbx_strand_id
1 'polypeptide(L)'
;MVDSLFVTYNQLAPGTIEELSKKDGSGTIKASDNPLEIIDSILDENIETLKAGSKSFTTEDYLRIYALQTKVNEVWDNIGDNLIQIYGGKDKSKWKKSIDSDLKEWKASSSLSMWKSLDIYLEDRDLELGAFDNNTSFFMALDSFVSKASKKSDGEIISSSSYEDFKTFSEFWSSKVLDDWNNYIVDADVLTSSQIASIDGKVDTWGDKSEPFPTSLLIIFGIALIAIIGLITALIIK
;
A
#
# COMPACT_ATOMS: atom_id res chain seq x y z
N MET A 1 17.03 3.49 13.24
CA MET A 1 16.71 4.59 12.30
C MET A 1 15.21 4.73 12.11
N VAL A 2 14.48 3.66 11.76
CA VAL A 2 13.00 3.62 11.85
C VAL A 2 12.51 4.01 13.26
N ASP A 3 13.25 3.62 14.30
CA ASP A 3 12.96 4.02 15.69
C ASP A 3 12.95 5.54 15.91
N SER A 4 13.78 6.30 15.17
CA SER A 4 13.80 7.77 15.27
C SER A 4 12.54 8.38 14.67
N LEU A 5 12.06 7.83 13.55
CA LEU A 5 10.80 8.21 12.92
C LEU A 5 9.60 7.89 13.83
N PHE A 6 9.65 6.75 14.54
CA PHE A 6 8.64 6.34 15.50
C PHE A 6 8.62 7.23 16.76
N VAL A 7 9.79 7.64 17.25
CA VAL A 7 9.91 8.62 18.34
C VAL A 7 9.33 9.96 17.92
N THR A 8 9.63 10.42 16.70
CA THR A 8 9.06 11.64 16.12
C THR A 8 7.54 11.54 15.94
N TYR A 9 7.01 10.40 15.48
CA TYR A 9 5.57 10.16 15.38
C TYR A 9 4.87 10.28 16.74
N ASN A 10 5.44 9.65 17.78
CA ASN A 10 4.90 9.76 19.14
C ASN A 10 4.94 11.21 19.65
N GLN A 11 5.92 12.01 19.24
CA GLN A 11 6.03 13.43 19.62
C GLN A 11 5.08 14.35 18.86
N LEU A 12 4.71 14.01 17.62
CA LEU A 12 3.79 14.77 16.77
C LEU A 12 2.31 14.37 16.96
N ALA A 13 2.02 13.31 17.71
CA ALA A 13 0.66 12.93 18.03
C ALA A 13 -0.07 14.11 18.74
N PRO A 14 -1.36 14.38 18.42
CA PRO A 14 -2.08 15.55 18.93
C PRO A 14 -2.09 15.67 20.46
N GLY A 15 -2.11 14.53 21.18
CA GLY A 15 -2.02 14.51 22.64
C GLY A 15 -0.64 14.87 23.18
N THR A 16 0.42 14.52 22.46
CA THR A 16 1.81 14.79 22.86
C THR A 16 2.20 16.24 22.58
N ILE A 17 1.72 16.85 21.50
CA ILE A 17 1.94 18.30 21.25
C ILE A 17 1.21 19.14 22.32
N GLU A 18 0.01 18.74 22.73
CA GLU A 18 -0.71 19.41 23.82
C GLU A 18 -0.04 19.17 25.19
N GLU A 19 0.52 17.99 25.45
CA GLU A 19 1.28 17.69 26.66
C GLU A 19 2.66 18.36 26.71
N LEU A 20 3.35 18.51 25.57
CA LEU A 20 4.62 19.25 25.43
C LEU A 20 4.43 20.74 25.71
N SER A 21 3.23 21.29 25.47
CA SER A 21 2.87 22.65 25.90
C SER A 21 2.65 22.77 27.41
N LYS A 22 2.49 21.65 28.13
CA LYS A 22 2.07 21.60 29.55
C LYS A 22 3.12 21.00 30.50
N LYS A 23 4.20 20.37 30.03
CA LYS A 23 5.09 19.58 30.90
C LYS A 23 6.56 19.98 30.82
N ASP A 24 6.99 20.67 31.88
CA ASP A 24 8.39 20.82 32.28
C ASP A 24 8.98 19.45 32.63
N GLY A 25 10.06 19.05 31.94
CA GLY A 25 11.03 18.08 32.46
C GLY A 25 11.00 16.65 31.88
N SER A 26 12.12 16.33 31.22
CA SER A 26 12.73 15.00 31.01
C SER A 26 12.37 14.20 29.75
N GLY A 27 13.19 14.37 28.70
CA GLY A 27 13.28 13.45 27.57
C GLY A 27 14.00 14.03 26.34
N THR A 28 15.25 14.48 26.51
CA THR A 28 16.21 14.88 25.45
C THR A 28 15.66 15.58 24.19
N ILE A 29 15.29 16.85 24.32
CA ILE A 29 15.36 17.84 23.23
C ILE A 29 16.34 18.93 23.69
N LYS A 30 17.46 19.08 22.98
CA LYS A 30 18.34 20.25 23.07
C LYS A 30 18.40 20.91 21.69
N ALA A 31 17.23 21.34 21.22
CA ALA A 31 17.02 22.40 20.25
C ALA A 31 16.06 23.40 20.95
N SER A 32 16.06 24.67 20.58
CA SER A 32 15.45 25.75 21.39
C SER A 32 13.98 25.49 21.76
N ASP A 33 13.46 26.24 22.74
CA ASP A 33 12.04 26.24 23.13
C ASP A 33 11.06 26.60 21.98
N ASN A 34 11.55 26.83 20.75
CA ASN A 34 10.76 27.14 19.58
C ASN A 34 10.34 25.86 18.82
N PRO A 35 9.03 25.51 18.82
CA PRO A 35 8.54 24.33 18.10
C PRO A 35 8.77 24.39 16.58
N LEU A 36 8.96 25.57 15.99
CA LEU A 36 9.27 25.70 14.56
C LEU A 36 10.66 25.15 14.21
N GLU A 37 11.64 25.30 15.10
CA GLU A 37 12.98 24.72 14.89
C GLU A 37 12.97 23.19 15.00
N ILE A 38 12.13 22.65 15.88
CA ILE A 38 11.95 21.21 16.03
C ILE A 38 11.32 20.62 14.75
N ILE A 39 10.27 21.26 14.23
CA ILE A 39 9.60 20.84 12.99
C ILE A 39 10.57 20.89 11.80
N ASP A 40 11.31 21.97 11.65
CA ASP A 40 12.33 22.15 10.60
C ASP A 40 13.37 21.02 10.64
N SER A 41 13.94 20.75 11.83
CA SER A 41 14.91 19.66 12.03
C SER A 41 14.31 18.28 11.70
N ILE A 42 13.04 18.04 12.06
CA ILE A 42 12.36 16.77 11.75
C ILE A 42 12.21 16.60 10.24
N LEU A 43 11.81 17.67 9.54
CA LEU A 43 11.61 17.62 8.09
C LEU A 43 12.94 17.36 7.37
N ASP A 44 13.99 18.08 7.74
CA ASP A 44 15.35 17.89 7.24
C ASP A 44 15.83 16.45 7.45
N GLU A 45 15.70 15.91 8.67
CA GLU A 45 16.10 14.54 8.98
C GLU A 45 15.33 13.50 8.14
N ASN A 46 14.04 13.70 7.92
CA ASN A 46 13.20 12.80 7.13
C ASN A 46 13.59 12.83 5.64
N ILE A 47 13.81 14.02 5.09
CA ILE A 47 14.24 14.21 3.70
C ILE A 47 15.62 13.55 3.49
N GLU A 48 16.58 13.83 4.38
CA GLU A 48 17.92 13.25 4.28
C GLU A 48 17.90 11.73 4.49
N THR A 49 17.05 11.23 5.38
CA THR A 49 16.83 9.79 5.58
C THR A 49 16.30 9.12 4.33
N LEU A 50 15.34 9.71 3.63
CA LEU A 50 14.83 9.20 2.35
C LEU A 50 15.91 9.19 1.26
N LYS A 51 16.72 10.25 1.18
CA LYS A 51 17.84 10.34 0.22
C LYS A 51 18.89 9.26 0.50
N ALA A 52 19.29 9.09 1.76
CA ALA A 52 20.31 8.12 2.18
C ALA A 52 19.81 6.66 2.15
N GLY A 53 18.54 6.44 2.51
CA GLY A 53 17.92 5.12 2.67
C GLY A 53 17.46 4.45 1.38
N SER A 54 17.66 5.09 0.21
CA SER A 54 17.25 4.62 -1.11
C SER A 54 17.70 3.20 -1.50
N LYS A 55 18.65 2.59 -0.75
CA LYS A 55 19.15 1.22 -0.98
C LYS A 55 18.80 0.20 0.10
N SER A 56 18.23 0.60 1.23
CA SER A 56 18.03 -0.29 2.40
C SER A 56 16.57 -0.43 2.82
N PHE A 57 15.68 0.46 2.39
CA PHE A 57 14.28 0.41 2.78
C PHE A 57 13.48 -0.63 2.00
N THR A 58 12.60 -1.31 2.73
CA THR A 58 11.58 -2.21 2.17
C THR A 58 10.39 -1.40 1.64
N THR A 59 9.51 -2.04 0.87
CA THR A 59 8.25 -1.44 0.41
C THR A 59 7.38 -1.02 1.62
N GLU A 60 7.35 -1.83 2.67
CA GLU A 60 6.72 -1.54 3.95
C GLU A 60 7.25 -0.25 4.58
N ASP A 61 8.57 -0.04 4.55
CA ASP A 61 9.19 1.17 5.09
C ASP A 61 8.79 2.41 4.29
N TYR A 62 8.75 2.32 2.96
CA TYR A 62 8.30 3.45 2.13
C TYR A 62 6.82 3.77 2.32
N LEU A 63 5.95 2.76 2.46
CA LEU A 63 4.54 2.96 2.80
C LEU A 63 4.39 3.66 4.15
N ARG A 64 5.13 3.24 5.17
CA ARG A 64 5.16 3.88 6.50
C ARG A 64 5.60 5.33 6.43
N ILE A 65 6.68 5.61 5.68
CA ILE A 65 7.19 6.97 5.53
C ILE A 65 6.17 7.85 4.80
N TYR A 66 5.49 7.33 3.77
CA TYR A 66 4.46 8.07 3.04
C TYR A 66 3.22 8.34 3.91
N ALA A 67 2.78 7.38 4.72
CA ALA A 67 1.70 7.58 5.68
C ALA A 67 2.06 8.62 6.75
N LEU A 68 3.28 8.56 7.29
CA LEU A 68 3.78 9.56 8.23
C LEU A 68 3.81 10.95 7.59
N GLN A 69 4.34 11.08 6.38
CA GLN A 69 4.40 12.35 5.66
C GLN A 69 3.00 12.93 5.47
N THR A 70 2.04 12.10 5.01
CA THR A 70 0.64 12.50 4.85
C THR A 70 0.08 13.05 6.15
N LYS A 71 0.33 12.35 7.27
CA LYS A 71 -0.14 12.78 8.58
C LYS A 71 0.49 14.09 9.06
N VAL A 72 1.79 14.26 8.88
CA VAL A 72 2.48 15.51 9.23
C VAL A 72 1.94 16.67 8.41
N ASN A 73 1.68 16.46 7.12
CA ASN A 73 1.10 17.49 6.27
C ASN A 73 -0.31 17.88 6.75
N GLU A 74 -1.17 16.92 7.10
CA GLU A 74 -2.49 17.22 7.69
C GLU A 74 -2.39 18.02 8.99
N VAL A 75 -1.49 17.63 9.89
CA VAL A 75 -1.32 18.35 11.17
C VAL A 75 -0.83 19.77 10.88
N TRP A 76 0.17 19.94 10.00
CA TRP A 76 0.69 21.25 9.61
C TRP A 76 -0.39 22.14 8.97
N ASP A 77 -1.21 21.60 8.07
CA ASP A 77 -2.31 22.34 7.44
C ASP A 77 -3.32 22.85 8.49
N ASN A 78 -3.48 22.15 9.61
CA ASN A 78 -4.39 22.53 10.69
C ASN A 78 -3.80 23.52 11.71
N ILE A 79 -2.52 23.38 12.08
CA ILE A 79 -1.92 24.16 13.19
C ILE A 79 -0.74 25.05 12.79
N GLY A 80 -0.18 24.87 11.59
CA GLY A 80 1.07 25.49 11.15
C GLY A 80 1.02 27.01 11.15
N ASP A 81 -0.06 27.60 10.63
CA ASP A 81 -0.22 29.07 10.62
C ASP A 81 -0.27 29.64 12.05
N ASN A 82 -0.91 28.95 13.01
CA ASN A 82 -0.94 29.38 14.40
C ASN A 82 0.45 29.29 15.05
N LEU A 83 1.18 28.20 14.80
CA LEU A 83 2.56 28.05 15.27
C LEU A 83 3.46 29.17 14.73
N ILE A 84 3.35 29.50 13.44
CA ILE A 84 4.07 30.61 12.83
C ILE A 84 3.69 31.94 13.48
N GLN A 85 2.41 32.18 13.78
CA GLN A 85 1.98 33.44 14.39
C GLN A 85 2.52 33.63 15.81
N ILE A 86 2.56 32.56 16.60
CA ILE A 86 2.99 32.59 18.01
C ILE A 86 4.51 32.59 18.11
N TYR A 87 5.19 31.69 17.38
CA TYR A 87 6.61 31.40 17.57
C TYR A 87 7.52 31.97 16.46
N GLY A 88 6.96 32.43 15.34
CA GLY A 88 7.76 32.87 14.19
C GLY A 88 8.42 34.25 14.35
N GLY A 89 8.08 35.02 15.40
CA GLY A 89 8.74 36.30 15.72
C GLY A 89 8.77 37.30 14.55
N LYS A 90 9.96 37.79 14.20
CA LYS A 90 10.18 38.67 13.02
C LYS A 90 10.33 37.89 11.71
N ASP A 91 10.58 36.60 11.81
CA ASP A 91 10.92 35.72 10.68
C ASP A 91 9.74 34.85 10.22
N LYS A 92 8.49 35.21 10.57
CA LYS A 92 7.27 34.46 10.23
C LYS A 92 7.20 34.01 8.77
N SER A 93 7.47 34.95 7.86
CA SER A 93 7.44 34.65 6.41
C SER A 93 8.56 33.70 5.99
N LYS A 94 9.71 33.73 6.66
CA LYS A 94 10.84 32.83 6.39
C LYS A 94 10.51 31.43 6.89
N TRP A 95 10.03 31.31 8.13
CA TRP A 95 9.58 30.05 8.72
C TRP A 95 8.51 29.37 7.88
N LYS A 96 7.45 30.11 7.51
CA LYS A 96 6.39 29.58 6.65
C LYS A 96 6.95 29.03 5.34
N LYS A 97 7.80 29.82 4.67
CA LYS A 97 8.35 29.44 3.38
C LYS A 97 9.27 28.22 3.46
N SER A 98 10.09 28.10 4.52
CA SER A 98 10.97 26.95 4.72
C SER A 98 10.15 25.68 4.90
N ILE A 99 9.31 25.66 5.94
CA ILE A 99 8.54 24.47 6.30
C ILE A 99 7.58 24.05 5.16
N ASP A 100 6.90 25.00 4.51
CA ASP A 100 6.02 24.69 3.36
C ASP A 100 6.83 24.14 2.15
N SER A 101 8.10 24.51 2.01
CA SER A 101 9.00 23.97 0.98
C SER A 101 9.42 22.55 1.33
N ASP A 102 9.85 22.33 2.56
CA ASP A 102 10.38 21.04 3.01
C ASP A 102 9.28 19.98 3.07
N LEU A 103 8.06 20.35 3.48
CA LEU A 103 6.89 19.48 3.38
C LEU A 103 6.59 19.05 1.94
N LYS A 104 6.73 19.97 0.97
CA LYS A 104 6.53 19.64 -0.46
C LYS A 104 7.63 18.74 -1.00
N GLU A 105 8.88 19.00 -0.66
CA GLU A 105 10.01 18.14 -1.03
C GLU A 105 9.85 16.74 -0.45
N TRP A 106 9.49 16.65 0.84
CA TRP A 106 9.27 15.38 1.51
C TRP A 106 8.08 14.62 0.90
N LYS A 107 6.97 15.29 0.61
CA LYS A 107 5.81 14.69 -0.07
C LYS A 107 6.19 14.12 -1.44
N ALA A 108 6.87 14.90 -2.27
CA ALA A 108 7.27 14.46 -3.59
C ALA A 108 8.23 13.25 -3.53
N SER A 109 9.21 13.31 -2.63
CA SER A 109 10.23 12.27 -2.48
C SER A 109 9.66 10.97 -1.91
N SER A 110 8.83 11.06 -0.87
CA SER A 110 8.17 9.90 -0.26
C SER A 110 7.19 9.24 -1.23
N SER A 111 6.37 10.03 -1.94
CA SER A 111 5.43 9.51 -2.95
C SER A 111 6.17 8.78 -4.07
N LEU A 112 7.20 9.40 -4.65
CA LEU A 112 7.97 8.80 -5.75
C LEU A 112 8.61 7.48 -5.33
N SER A 113 9.27 7.46 -4.16
CA SER A 113 9.91 6.24 -3.65
C SER A 113 8.90 5.15 -3.32
N MET A 114 7.75 5.51 -2.75
CA MET A 114 6.69 4.55 -2.42
C MET A 114 6.13 3.90 -3.69
N TRP A 115 5.70 4.67 -4.69
CA TRP A 115 5.17 4.09 -5.93
C TRP A 115 6.18 3.23 -6.65
N LYS A 116 7.43 3.68 -6.74
CA LYS A 116 8.51 2.89 -7.32
C LYS A 116 8.76 1.59 -6.56
N SER A 117 8.69 1.62 -5.23
CA SER A 117 8.88 0.41 -4.42
C SER A 117 7.73 -0.59 -4.55
N LEU A 118 6.50 -0.11 -4.74
CA LEU A 118 5.34 -0.97 -5.02
C LEU A 118 5.46 -1.63 -6.39
N ASP A 119 5.81 -0.84 -7.41
CA ASP A 119 6.01 -1.32 -8.78
C ASP A 119 7.07 -2.43 -8.82
N ILE A 120 8.26 -2.20 -8.26
CA ILE A 120 9.32 -3.21 -8.15
C ILE A 120 8.85 -4.46 -7.39
N TYR A 121 8.14 -4.28 -6.27
CA TYR A 121 7.66 -5.41 -5.45
C TYR A 121 6.73 -6.35 -6.23
N LEU A 122 5.86 -5.75 -7.05
CA LEU A 122 4.89 -6.45 -7.87
C LEU A 122 5.57 -7.12 -9.07
N GLU A 123 6.46 -6.42 -9.77
CA GLU A 123 7.26 -6.98 -10.86
C GLU A 123 8.10 -8.19 -10.40
N ASP A 124 8.74 -8.12 -9.23
CA ASP A 124 9.52 -9.22 -8.63
C ASP A 124 8.66 -10.47 -8.30
N ARG A 125 7.34 -10.37 -8.37
CA ARG A 125 6.35 -11.44 -8.12
C ARG A 125 5.53 -11.81 -9.36
N ASP A 126 5.96 -11.37 -10.54
CA ASP A 126 5.26 -11.60 -11.80
C ASP A 126 3.82 -11.02 -11.80
N LEU A 127 3.57 -9.97 -11.00
CA LEU A 127 2.27 -9.27 -10.92
C LEU A 127 2.27 -7.98 -11.75
N GLU A 128 2.10 -8.11 -13.06
CA GLU A 128 2.09 -6.97 -13.99
C GLU A 128 0.73 -6.22 -14.01
N LEU A 129 0.53 -5.27 -13.09
CA LEU A 129 -0.72 -4.49 -12.99
C LEU A 129 -0.87 -3.42 -14.11
N GLY A 130 0.21 -3.11 -14.83
CA GLY A 130 0.32 -1.93 -15.69
C GLY A 130 0.74 -0.67 -14.91
N ALA A 131 1.05 0.41 -15.63
CA ALA A 131 1.65 1.61 -15.02
C ALA A 131 0.73 2.34 -14.04
N PHE A 132 1.27 2.72 -12.88
CA PHE A 132 0.65 3.57 -11.88
C PHE A 132 1.70 4.44 -11.16
N ASP A 133 1.25 5.56 -10.59
CA ASP A 133 2.11 6.54 -9.90
C ASP A 133 1.33 7.42 -8.91
N ASN A 134 0.06 7.08 -8.64
CA ASN A 134 -0.80 7.79 -7.70
C ASN A 134 -1.97 6.88 -7.25
N ASN A 135 -2.68 7.27 -6.19
CA ASN A 135 -3.74 6.48 -5.56
C ASN A 135 -4.82 6.05 -6.56
N THR A 136 -5.19 6.95 -7.49
CA THR A 136 -6.23 6.66 -8.49
C THR A 136 -5.72 5.67 -9.55
N SER A 137 -4.53 5.91 -10.12
CA SER A 137 -3.98 5.01 -11.12
C SER A 137 -3.66 3.63 -10.55
N PHE A 138 -3.21 3.55 -9.29
CA PHE A 138 -2.96 2.29 -8.60
C PHE A 138 -4.24 1.48 -8.39
N PHE A 139 -5.31 2.10 -7.87
CA PHE A 139 -6.60 1.43 -7.75
C PHE A 139 -7.11 0.93 -9.12
N MET A 140 -7.04 1.76 -10.16
CA MET A 140 -7.48 1.36 -11.50
C MET A 140 -6.64 0.23 -12.09
N ALA A 141 -5.33 0.18 -11.80
CA ALA A 141 -4.44 -0.89 -12.21
C ALA A 141 -4.84 -2.22 -11.57
N LEU A 142 -5.02 -2.24 -10.24
CA LEU A 142 -5.53 -3.40 -9.49
C LEU A 142 -6.89 -3.86 -10.01
N ASP A 143 -7.83 -2.93 -10.16
CA ASP A 143 -9.20 -3.21 -10.60
C ASP A 143 -9.23 -3.85 -11.99
N SER A 144 -8.45 -3.27 -12.91
CA SER A 144 -8.29 -3.75 -14.28
C SER A 144 -7.63 -5.12 -14.32
N PHE A 145 -6.57 -5.34 -13.54
CA PHE A 145 -5.86 -6.62 -13.47
C PHE A 145 -6.81 -7.74 -13.02
N VAL A 146 -7.43 -7.59 -11.85
CA VAL A 146 -8.34 -8.62 -11.28
C VAL A 146 -9.53 -8.86 -12.20
N SER A 147 -10.12 -7.80 -12.76
CA SER A 147 -11.27 -7.92 -13.66
C SER A 147 -10.93 -8.66 -14.96
N LYS A 148 -9.75 -8.44 -15.52
CA LYS A 148 -9.29 -9.14 -16.74
C LYS A 148 -8.95 -10.59 -16.44
N ALA A 149 -8.25 -10.84 -15.34
CA ALA A 149 -7.87 -12.19 -14.94
C ALA A 149 -9.11 -13.04 -14.63
N SER A 150 -10.08 -12.50 -13.88
CA SER A 150 -11.39 -13.12 -13.63
C SER A 150 -12.15 -13.48 -14.92
N LYS A 151 -12.19 -12.57 -15.89
CA LYS A 151 -12.85 -12.83 -17.20
C LYS A 151 -12.13 -13.88 -18.03
N LYS A 152 -10.80 -13.98 -17.93
CA LYS A 152 -10.04 -15.02 -18.63
C LYS A 152 -10.38 -16.40 -18.08
N SER A 153 -10.52 -16.51 -16.75
CA SER A 153 -10.92 -17.75 -16.09
C SER A 153 -12.34 -18.23 -16.44
N ASP A 154 -13.26 -17.33 -16.85
CA ASP A 154 -14.60 -17.70 -17.34
C ASP A 154 -14.59 -18.44 -18.69
N GLY A 155 -13.56 -18.25 -19.53
CA GLY A 155 -13.59 -18.59 -20.96
C GLY A 155 -12.69 -19.75 -21.41
N GLU A 156 -11.79 -20.23 -20.56
CA GLU A 156 -10.83 -21.29 -20.89
C GLU A 156 -11.19 -22.59 -20.15
N ILE A 157 -10.90 -23.76 -20.76
CA ILE A 157 -10.78 -25.01 -19.99
C ILE A 157 -9.64 -24.75 -19.00
N ILE A 158 -10.00 -24.53 -17.73
CA ILE A 158 -9.11 -24.00 -16.69
C ILE A 158 -7.75 -24.71 -16.74
N SER A 159 -6.76 -23.97 -17.26
CA SER A 159 -5.38 -24.41 -17.28
C SER A 159 -4.78 -24.24 -15.88
N SER A 160 -3.87 -25.11 -15.48
CA SER A 160 -3.15 -24.98 -14.22
C SER A 160 -2.47 -23.61 -14.06
N SER A 161 -2.05 -22.98 -15.17
CA SER A 161 -1.50 -21.63 -15.17
C SER A 161 -2.48 -20.55 -14.71
N SER A 162 -3.76 -20.61 -15.10
CA SER A 162 -4.74 -19.59 -14.67
C SER A 162 -5.01 -19.64 -13.17
N TYR A 163 -4.88 -20.81 -12.55
CA TYR A 163 -5.08 -20.97 -11.11
C TYR A 163 -3.85 -20.51 -10.32
N GLU A 164 -2.63 -20.71 -10.83
CA GLU A 164 -1.42 -20.18 -10.21
C GLU A 164 -1.36 -18.64 -10.25
N ASP A 165 -1.84 -18.01 -11.34
CA ASP A 165 -2.00 -16.55 -11.41
C ASP A 165 -2.93 -16.03 -10.31
N PHE A 166 -4.08 -16.68 -10.12
CA PHE A 166 -5.02 -16.38 -9.03
C PHE A 166 -4.37 -16.54 -7.66
N LYS A 167 -3.69 -17.67 -7.43
CA LYS A 167 -3.06 -17.96 -6.15
C LYS A 167 -1.98 -16.94 -5.80
N THR A 168 -1.15 -16.57 -6.78
CA THR A 168 -0.08 -15.58 -6.61
C THR A 168 -0.65 -14.23 -6.23
N PHE A 169 -1.68 -13.76 -6.96
CA PHE A 169 -2.33 -12.50 -6.63
C PHE A 169 -3.09 -12.55 -5.30
N SER A 170 -3.81 -13.64 -5.02
CA SER A 170 -4.57 -13.82 -3.78
C SER A 170 -3.67 -13.81 -2.56
N GLU A 171 -2.53 -14.51 -2.61
CA GLU A 171 -1.51 -14.50 -1.56
C GLU A 171 -0.95 -13.10 -1.33
N PHE A 172 -0.59 -12.38 -2.41
CA PHE A 172 -0.18 -10.98 -2.33
C PHE A 172 -1.25 -10.11 -1.67
N TRP A 173 -2.49 -10.21 -2.14
CA TRP A 173 -3.60 -9.41 -1.66
C TRP A 173 -3.86 -9.65 -0.17
N SER A 174 -3.97 -10.92 0.25
CA SER A 174 -4.29 -11.26 1.64
C SER A 174 -3.13 -11.00 2.59
N SER A 175 -1.91 -11.40 2.25
CA SER A 175 -0.76 -11.32 3.18
C SER A 175 -0.13 -9.93 3.22
N LYS A 176 -0.15 -9.20 2.09
CA LYS A 176 0.49 -7.89 2.02
C LYS A 176 -0.53 -6.78 2.16
N VAL A 177 -1.50 -6.71 1.25
CA VAL A 177 -2.42 -5.56 1.24
C VAL A 177 -3.35 -5.57 2.45
N LEU A 178 -3.96 -6.71 2.78
CA LEU A 178 -4.95 -6.78 3.87
C LEU A 178 -4.33 -6.95 5.27
N ASP A 179 -3.15 -7.53 5.38
CA ASP A 179 -2.49 -7.78 6.67
C ASP A 179 -1.36 -6.78 6.94
N ASP A 180 -0.21 -6.93 6.27
CA ASP A 180 0.99 -6.15 6.58
C ASP A 180 0.86 -4.64 6.30
N TRP A 181 0.21 -4.27 5.19
CA TRP A 181 0.21 -2.91 4.64
C TRP A 181 -1.06 -2.12 4.96
N ASN A 182 -2.13 -2.79 5.39
CA ASN A 182 -3.49 -2.24 5.44
C ASN A 182 -3.56 -0.91 6.19
N ASN A 183 -2.94 -0.83 7.38
CA ASN A 183 -2.93 0.39 8.18
C ASN A 183 -2.30 1.56 7.41
N TYR A 184 -1.14 1.36 6.77
CA TYR A 184 -0.44 2.41 6.05
C TYR A 184 -1.15 2.80 4.75
N ILE A 185 -1.76 1.83 4.08
CA ILE A 185 -2.53 2.06 2.85
C ILE A 185 -3.76 2.92 3.14
N VAL A 186 -4.48 2.62 4.22
CA VAL A 186 -5.67 3.38 4.60
C VAL A 186 -5.30 4.74 5.19
N ASP A 187 -4.32 4.81 6.10
CA ASP A 187 -3.90 6.07 6.73
C ASP A 187 -3.36 7.10 5.73
N ALA A 188 -2.77 6.63 4.63
CA ALA A 188 -2.23 7.48 3.57
C ALA A 188 -3.19 7.67 2.37
N ASP A 189 -4.44 7.19 2.49
CA ASP A 189 -5.44 7.17 1.41
C ASP A 189 -4.96 6.51 0.10
N VAL A 190 -3.93 5.66 0.15
CA VAL A 190 -3.42 4.91 -1.01
C VAL A 190 -4.54 4.06 -1.62
N LEU A 191 -5.31 3.40 -0.75
CA LEU A 191 -6.61 2.81 -1.08
C LEU A 191 -7.59 3.11 0.05
N THR A 192 -8.78 3.55 -0.32
CA THR A 192 -9.88 3.68 0.63
C THR A 192 -10.45 2.31 1.02
N SER A 193 -11.10 2.20 2.17
CA SER A 193 -11.77 0.96 2.60
C SER A 193 -12.81 0.47 1.57
N SER A 194 -13.47 1.39 0.87
CA SER A 194 -14.42 1.03 -0.20
C SER A 194 -13.72 0.44 -1.43
N GLN A 195 -12.53 0.93 -1.78
CA GLN A 195 -11.74 0.38 -2.88
C GLN A 195 -11.17 -0.99 -2.51
N ILE A 196 -10.68 -1.16 -1.29
CA ILE A 196 -10.22 -2.44 -0.75
C ILE A 196 -11.36 -3.47 -0.86
N ALA A 197 -12.55 -3.16 -0.32
CA ALA A 197 -13.70 -4.06 -0.38
C ALA A 197 -14.14 -4.37 -1.83
N SER A 198 -14.02 -3.40 -2.74
CA SER A 198 -14.33 -3.60 -4.16
C SER A 198 -13.37 -4.57 -4.84
N ILE A 199 -12.06 -4.48 -4.55
CA ILE A 199 -11.08 -5.43 -5.09
C ILE A 199 -11.27 -6.80 -4.44
N ASP A 200 -11.46 -6.84 -3.13
CA ASP A 200 -11.66 -8.07 -2.35
C ASP A 200 -12.80 -8.94 -2.92
N GLY A 201 -13.99 -8.34 -3.12
CA GLY A 201 -15.11 -9.07 -3.74
C GLY A 201 -14.84 -9.53 -5.18
N LYS A 202 -13.95 -8.85 -5.92
CA LYS A 202 -13.52 -9.31 -7.25
C LYS A 202 -12.51 -10.45 -7.17
N VAL A 203 -11.65 -10.47 -6.16
CA VAL A 203 -10.73 -11.59 -5.90
C VAL A 203 -11.52 -12.83 -5.52
N ASP A 204 -12.51 -12.71 -4.65
CA ASP A 204 -13.42 -13.82 -4.31
C ASP A 204 -14.11 -14.38 -5.55
N THR A 205 -14.72 -13.50 -6.35
CA THR A 205 -15.38 -13.89 -7.61
C THR A 205 -14.39 -14.55 -8.59
N TRP A 206 -13.13 -14.11 -8.63
CA TRP A 206 -12.10 -14.71 -9.45
C TRP A 206 -11.70 -16.11 -8.94
N GLY A 207 -11.60 -16.30 -7.62
CA GLY A 207 -11.34 -17.59 -7.01
C GLY A 207 -12.38 -18.64 -7.37
N ASP A 208 -13.67 -18.29 -7.25
CA ASP A 208 -14.80 -19.17 -7.61
C ASP A 208 -14.74 -19.65 -9.07
N LYS A 209 -14.18 -18.83 -9.96
CA LYS A 209 -14.06 -19.11 -11.40
C LYS A 209 -12.77 -19.83 -11.78
N SER A 210 -11.78 -19.79 -10.91
CA SER A 210 -10.44 -20.33 -11.18
C SER A 210 -10.25 -21.73 -10.62
N GLU A 211 -11.18 -22.23 -9.80
CA GLU A 211 -11.08 -23.56 -9.22
C GLU A 211 -11.06 -24.63 -10.34
N PRO A 212 -9.97 -25.40 -10.48
CA PRO A 212 -9.84 -26.35 -11.57
C PRO A 212 -10.92 -27.42 -11.47
N PHE A 213 -11.47 -27.83 -12.63
CA PHE A 213 -12.42 -28.94 -12.69
C PHE A 213 -11.84 -30.15 -11.95
N PRO A 214 -12.58 -30.77 -11.02
CA PRO A 214 -12.12 -31.94 -10.31
C PRO A 214 -11.68 -33.00 -11.32
N THR A 215 -10.40 -33.36 -11.32
CA THR A 215 -9.86 -34.39 -12.22
C THR A 215 -10.61 -35.72 -12.06
N SER A 216 -11.19 -35.97 -10.89
CA SER A 216 -12.12 -37.06 -10.62
C SER A 216 -13.35 -37.06 -11.54
N LEU A 217 -13.94 -35.91 -11.86
CA LEU A 217 -15.09 -35.81 -12.77
C LEU A 217 -14.68 -36.12 -14.21
N LEU A 218 -13.48 -35.71 -14.64
CA LEU A 218 -12.94 -36.08 -15.96
C LEU A 218 -12.68 -37.59 -16.07
N ILE A 219 -12.17 -38.22 -15.01
CA ILE A 219 -11.99 -39.67 -14.95
C ILE A 219 -13.34 -40.39 -15.00
N ILE A 220 -14.33 -39.93 -14.22
CA ILE A 220 -15.69 -40.49 -14.23
C ILE A 220 -16.32 -40.36 -15.63
N PHE A 221 -16.16 -39.20 -16.27
CA PHE A 221 -16.67 -38.96 -17.62
C PHE A 221 -15.98 -39.87 -18.64
N GLY A 222 -14.66 -40.05 -18.55
CA GLY A 222 -13.90 -40.99 -19.39
C GLY A 222 -14.36 -42.44 -19.24
N ILE A 223 -14.59 -42.89 -18.01
CA ILE A 223 -15.12 -44.24 -17.73
C ILE A 223 -16.54 -44.40 -18.30
N ALA A 224 -17.39 -43.39 -18.13
CA ALA A 224 -18.75 -43.40 -18.68
C ALA A 224 -18.76 -43.49 -20.22
N LEU A 225 -17.86 -42.77 -20.89
CA LEU A 225 -17.74 -42.79 -22.35
C LEU A 225 -17.33 -44.19 -22.86
N ILE A 226 -16.34 -44.81 -22.21
CA ILE A 226 -15.87 -46.16 -22.56
C ILE A 226 -16.99 -47.19 -22.35
N ALA A 227 -17.76 -47.07 -21.26
CA ALA A 227 -18.88 -47.96 -20.98
C ALA A 227 -19.99 -47.86 -22.05
N ILE A 228 -20.32 -46.65 -22.50
CA ILE A 228 -21.29 -46.41 -23.58
C ILE A 228 -20.82 -47.03 -24.89
N ILE A 229 -19.55 -46.81 -25.27
CA ILE A 229 -18.96 -47.40 -26.49
C ILE A 229 -18.97 -48.94 -26.42
N GLY A 230 -18.62 -49.51 -25.27
CA GLY A 230 -18.69 -50.95 -25.02
C GLY A 230 -20.11 -51.52 -25.15
N LEU A 231 -21.12 -50.80 -24.66
CA LEU A 231 -22.53 -51.18 -24.80
C LEU A 231 -23.00 -51.14 -26.26
N ILE A 232 -22.65 -50.08 -26.99
CA ILE A 232 -23.01 -49.93 -28.42
C ILE A 232 -22.37 -51.04 -29.25
N THR A 233 -21.08 -51.32 -29.05
CA THR A 233 -20.38 -52.39 -29.78
C THR A 233 -20.96 -53.77 -29.45
N ALA A 234 -21.28 -54.05 -28.19
CA ALA A 234 -21.93 -55.30 -27.80
C ALA A 234 -23.34 -55.47 -28.41
N LEU A 235 -24.07 -54.37 -28.60
CA LEU A 235 -25.39 -54.38 -29.26
C LEU A 235 -25.31 -54.59 -30.78
N ILE A 236 -24.26 -54.11 -31.44
CA ILE A 236 -24.07 -54.23 -32.90
C ILE A 236 -23.53 -55.62 -33.29
N ILE A 237 -22.75 -56.26 -32.42
CA ILE A 237 -22.13 -57.57 -32.68
C ILE A 237 -23.12 -58.74 -32.41
N LYS A 238 -24.29 -58.46 -31.85
CA LYS A 238 -25.33 -59.45 -31.51
C LYS A 238 -26.38 -59.56 -32.61
#